data_AF-A0A7S1ZFE8-F1
#
_entry.id   AF-A0A7S1ZFE8-F1
#
_cell.length_a   1.000
_cell.length_b   1.000
_cell.length_c   1.000
_cell.angle_alpha   90.00
_cell.angle_beta   90.00
_cell.angle_gamma   90.00
#
_symmetry.space_group_name_H-M   'P 1'
#
loop_
_entity.id
_entity.type
_entity.pdbx_description
1 polymer ?
#
loop_
_entity_poly.entity_id
_entity_poly.type
_entity_poly.pdbx_seq_one_letter_code
_entity_poly.pdbx_strand_id
1 'polypeptide(L)'
;NYLQPAVRRNRAAAERGGFTIMSLNTAGGGWQYEASALERFLPWPLSDRRAREECARRVNIPGLTGWCPQTLLDVAQLASYYDQIVIEEAYWAAVSGTPGAAFPNAFYLDALDYGGTIRTGTQTLFGSVRGGKEDLKQDTAYAYVDTVLAYNVYKACNVDIIVDDHLFDAGAQAGNNTENRENGSWIQKLGPSDCSSLIKLLKSRRKNHPLSLWSDPKLGRRDDWPGALH
;
A
#
# COMPACT_ATOMS: atom_id res chain seq x y z
N ASN A 1 8.46 14.36 -2.89
CA ASN A 1 7.19 14.42 -3.65
C ASN A 1 7.17 13.43 -4.81
N TYR A 2 7.22 12.12 -4.53
CA TYR A 2 7.23 11.07 -5.57
C TYR A 2 5.89 10.94 -6.33
N LEU A 3 4.78 11.39 -5.73
CA LEU A 3 3.42 11.17 -6.27
C LEU A 3 2.81 12.34 -7.04
N GLN A 4 3.23 13.59 -6.81
CA GLN A 4 2.74 14.73 -7.59
C GLN A 4 2.94 14.61 -9.12
N PRO A 5 4.01 13.95 -9.62
CA PRO A 5 4.13 13.66 -11.05
C PRO A 5 3.15 12.60 -11.56
N ALA A 6 2.62 11.73 -10.71
CA ALA A 6 1.83 10.57 -11.13
C ALA A 6 0.47 10.94 -11.71
N VAL A 7 -0.26 11.90 -11.11
CA VAL A 7 -1.58 12.33 -11.63
C VAL A 7 -1.47 12.93 -13.03
N ARG A 8 -0.50 13.82 -13.25
CA ARG A 8 -0.30 14.42 -14.59
C ARG A 8 0.11 13.37 -15.61
N ARG A 9 0.95 12.40 -15.23
CA ARG A 9 1.36 11.31 -16.11
C ARG A 9 0.23 10.34 -16.42
N ASN A 10 -0.62 10.01 -15.45
CA ASN A 10 -1.76 9.11 -15.66
C ASN A 10 -2.80 9.75 -16.59
N ARG A 11 -3.11 11.04 -16.41
CA ARG A 11 -4.01 11.76 -17.32
C ARG A 11 -3.42 11.86 -18.73
N ALA A 12 -2.16 12.27 -18.85
CA ALA A 12 -1.50 12.38 -20.14
C ALA A 12 -1.30 11.02 -20.83
N ALA A 13 -1.12 9.94 -20.06
CA ALA A 13 -1.11 8.58 -20.59
C ALA A 13 -2.51 8.21 -21.09
N ALA A 14 -3.55 8.36 -20.27
CA ALA A 14 -4.92 8.05 -20.65
C ALA A 14 -5.39 8.83 -21.89
N GLU A 15 -5.09 10.13 -22.00
CA GLU A 15 -5.39 10.98 -23.16
C GLU A 15 -4.72 10.48 -24.45
N ARG A 16 -3.64 9.71 -24.34
CA ARG A 16 -2.94 9.08 -25.49
C ARG A 16 -3.29 7.60 -25.66
N GLY A 17 -4.27 7.08 -24.90
CA GLY A 17 -4.56 5.63 -24.84
C GLY A 17 -3.44 4.80 -24.18
N GLY A 18 -2.52 5.45 -23.46
CA GLY A 18 -1.43 4.84 -22.71
C GLY A 18 -1.89 4.30 -21.35
N PHE A 19 -1.15 3.30 -20.87
CA PHE A 19 -1.42 2.58 -19.62
C PHE A 19 -0.22 2.73 -18.69
N THR A 20 -0.43 3.18 -17.45
CA THR A 20 0.65 3.33 -16.46
C THR A 20 0.74 2.12 -15.54
N ILE A 21 1.97 1.65 -15.36
CA ILE A 21 2.30 0.51 -14.52
C ILE A 21 3.32 0.98 -13.47
N MET A 22 3.11 0.58 -12.21
CA MET A 22 4.07 0.80 -11.13
C MET A 22 4.44 -0.52 -10.46
N SER A 23 5.74 -0.71 -10.24
CA SER A 23 6.22 -1.78 -9.36
C SER A 23 6.38 -1.22 -7.95
N LEU A 24 5.66 -1.81 -7.01
CA LEU A 24 5.92 -1.66 -5.57
C LEU A 24 6.67 -2.88 -5.01
N ASN A 25 6.92 -3.90 -5.84
CA ASN A 25 7.80 -5.00 -5.48
C ASN A 25 9.26 -4.52 -5.32
N THR A 26 9.95 -5.09 -4.34
CA THR A 26 11.37 -4.79 -4.10
C THR A 26 12.17 -6.07 -4.22
N ALA A 27 13.08 -6.12 -5.19
CA ALA A 27 14.02 -7.22 -5.28
C ALA A 27 15.12 -7.09 -4.22
N GLY A 28 15.45 -8.21 -3.56
CA GLY A 28 16.63 -8.28 -2.70
C GLY A 28 17.90 -8.09 -3.53
N GLY A 29 18.88 -7.34 -3.00
CA GLY A 29 20.18 -7.17 -3.64
C GLY A 29 21.05 -8.43 -3.52
N GLY A 30 22.00 -8.63 -4.44
CA GLY A 30 22.95 -9.76 -4.43
C GLY A 30 23.60 -10.03 -3.05
N TRP A 31 24.02 -8.95 -2.40
CA TRP A 31 24.65 -8.95 -1.07
C TRP A 31 23.75 -9.50 0.04
N GLN A 32 22.43 -9.38 -0.12
CA GLN A 32 21.49 -9.86 0.87
C GLN A 32 21.38 -11.38 0.80
N TYR A 33 21.31 -11.96 -0.41
CA TYR A 33 21.34 -13.40 -0.61
C TYR A 33 22.66 -14.00 -0.11
N GLU A 34 23.77 -13.31 -0.38
CA GLU A 34 25.09 -13.71 0.13
C GLU A 34 25.11 -13.70 1.66
N ALA A 35 24.73 -12.59 2.31
CA ALA A 35 24.69 -12.52 3.76
C ALA A 35 23.79 -13.59 4.38
N SER A 36 22.61 -13.83 3.79
CA SER A 36 21.67 -14.86 4.23
C SER A 36 22.22 -16.28 4.07
N ALA A 37 22.93 -16.53 2.97
CA ALA A 37 23.57 -17.82 2.71
C ALA A 37 24.75 -18.06 3.65
N LEU A 38 25.57 -17.04 3.90
CA LEU A 38 26.68 -17.10 4.85
C LEU A 38 26.17 -17.40 6.26
N GLU A 39 25.11 -16.72 6.70
CA GLU A 39 24.49 -16.94 8.00
C GLU A 39 23.88 -18.35 8.13
N ARG A 40 23.18 -18.83 7.09
CA ARG A 40 22.43 -20.10 7.18
C ARG A 40 23.29 -21.35 6.96
N PHE A 41 24.32 -21.26 6.12
CA PHE A 41 25.03 -22.45 5.63
C PHE A 41 26.51 -22.52 6.06
N LEU A 42 27.12 -21.46 6.59
CA LEU A 42 28.48 -21.55 7.12
C LEU A 42 28.47 -21.96 8.60
N PRO A 43 29.20 -23.02 8.98
CA PRO A 43 29.19 -23.55 10.35
C PRO A 43 30.02 -22.73 11.36
N TRP A 44 30.53 -21.53 10.99
CA TRP A 44 31.51 -20.80 11.79
C TRP A 44 30.89 -19.59 12.52
N PRO A 45 31.00 -19.50 13.86
CA PRO A 45 30.35 -18.44 14.65
C PRO A 45 30.93 -17.02 14.45
N LEU A 46 32.10 -16.87 13.81
CA LEU A 46 32.75 -15.56 13.60
C LEU A 46 32.43 -14.90 12.25
N SER A 47 31.98 -15.66 11.24
CA SER A 47 31.56 -15.09 9.95
C SER A 47 30.15 -14.49 9.99
N ASP A 48 29.31 -14.95 10.90
CA ASP A 48 27.89 -14.57 11.00
C ASP A 48 27.72 -13.10 11.41
N ARG A 49 28.42 -12.67 12.47
CA ARG A 49 28.32 -11.28 12.96
C ARG A 49 28.74 -10.24 11.91
N ARG A 50 29.86 -10.46 11.22
CA ARG A 50 30.35 -9.52 10.19
C ARG A 50 29.41 -9.48 8.99
N ALA A 51 28.89 -10.63 8.54
CA ALA A 51 27.94 -10.68 7.43
C ALA A 51 26.64 -9.94 7.79
N ARG A 52 26.13 -10.13 9.01
CA ARG A 52 24.95 -9.44 9.51
C ARG A 52 25.14 -7.93 9.66
N GLU A 53 26.27 -7.48 10.21
CA GLU A 53 26.62 -6.05 10.33
C GLU A 53 26.77 -5.40 8.95
N GLU A 54 27.42 -6.06 7.99
CA GLU A 54 27.54 -5.56 6.61
C GLU A 54 26.18 -5.51 5.90
N CYS A 55 25.34 -6.52 6.11
CA CYS A 55 23.97 -6.52 5.61
C CYS A 55 23.18 -5.34 6.19
N ALA A 56 23.15 -5.19 7.52
CA ALA A 56 22.44 -4.09 8.19
C ALA A 56 22.92 -2.72 7.70
N ARG A 57 24.24 -2.56 7.50
CA ARG A 57 24.85 -1.35 6.93
C ARG A 57 24.38 -1.07 5.50
N ARG A 58 24.14 -2.10 4.68
CA ARG A 58 23.65 -1.94 3.30
C ARG A 58 22.15 -1.67 3.21
N VAL A 59 21.35 -2.31 4.05
CA VAL A 59 19.92 -1.98 4.18
C VAL A 59 19.78 -0.54 4.67
N ASN A 60 20.67 -0.12 5.58
CA ASN A 60 20.82 1.25 6.08
C ASN A 60 19.50 1.82 6.63
N ILE A 61 18.77 1.04 7.43
CA ILE A 61 17.60 1.55 8.13
C ILE A 61 18.11 2.34 9.35
N PRO A 62 17.72 3.61 9.52
CA PRO A 62 18.23 4.41 10.63
C PRO A 62 17.87 3.77 11.99
N GLY A 63 18.86 3.70 12.88
CA GLY A 63 18.71 3.08 14.20
C GLY A 63 18.72 1.55 14.22
N LEU A 64 19.00 0.91 13.09
CA LEU A 64 19.03 -0.54 12.90
C LEU A 64 20.36 -1.01 12.34
N THR A 65 21.36 -0.97 13.20
CA THR A 65 22.72 -1.35 12.85
C THR A 65 22.97 -2.86 12.88
N GLY A 66 22.05 -3.64 13.44
CA GLY A 66 22.20 -5.10 13.60
C GLY A 66 21.13 -5.96 12.90
N TRP A 67 20.14 -5.35 12.26
CA TRP A 67 19.07 -6.11 11.59
C TRP A 67 19.37 -6.32 10.12
N CYS A 68 19.24 -7.58 9.69
CA CYS A 68 19.40 -8.00 8.31
C CYS A 68 18.15 -8.79 7.87
N PRO A 69 17.48 -8.43 6.76
CA PRO A 69 16.46 -9.27 6.16
C PRO A 69 17.14 -10.49 5.54
N GLN A 70 16.86 -11.70 6.04
CA GLN A 70 17.54 -12.92 5.59
C GLN A 70 16.76 -13.67 4.50
N THR A 71 15.50 -13.32 4.31
CA THR A 71 14.62 -14.00 3.38
C THR A 71 14.00 -13.00 2.42
N LEU A 72 13.57 -13.49 1.25
CA LEU A 72 12.76 -12.71 0.33
C LEU A 72 11.48 -12.19 0.99
N LEU A 73 10.94 -12.94 1.95
CA LEU A 73 9.77 -12.52 2.69
C LEU A 73 10.06 -11.31 3.60
N ASP A 74 11.22 -11.28 4.26
CA ASP A 74 11.62 -10.12 5.08
C ASP A 74 11.72 -8.84 4.23
N VAL A 75 12.21 -8.95 2.99
CA VAL A 75 12.26 -7.82 2.04
C VAL A 75 10.87 -7.39 1.60
N ALA A 76 10.02 -8.36 1.25
CA ALA A 76 8.67 -8.09 0.79
C ALA A 76 7.84 -7.42 1.90
N GLN A 77 8.00 -7.83 3.15
CA GLN A 77 7.35 -7.22 4.32
C GLN A 77 7.89 -5.82 4.60
N LEU A 78 9.21 -5.63 4.46
CA LEU A 78 9.85 -4.32 4.55
C LEU A 78 9.31 -3.35 3.49
N ALA A 79 9.25 -3.79 2.24
CA ALA A 79 8.69 -3.01 1.14
C ALA A 79 7.22 -2.68 1.42
N SER A 80 6.41 -3.70 1.74
CA SER A 80 5.00 -3.54 2.10
C SER A 80 4.80 -2.52 3.22
N TYR A 81 5.66 -2.53 4.24
CA TYR A 81 5.61 -1.57 5.33
C TYR A 81 5.70 -0.12 4.82
N TYR A 82 6.63 0.19 3.92
CA TYR A 82 6.77 1.53 3.33
C TYR A 82 5.72 1.84 2.27
N ASP A 83 5.29 0.86 1.49
CA ASP A 83 4.29 1.02 0.43
C ASP A 83 2.93 1.46 0.97
N GLN A 84 2.59 1.11 2.22
CA GLN A 84 1.39 1.60 2.88
C GLN A 84 1.24 3.13 2.78
N ILE A 85 2.35 3.87 2.90
CA ILE A 85 2.34 5.34 2.87
C ILE A 85 1.92 5.84 1.49
N VAL A 86 2.49 5.24 0.45
CA VAL A 86 2.19 5.58 -0.95
C VAL A 86 0.74 5.26 -1.30
N ILE A 87 0.25 4.11 -0.81
CA ILE A 87 -1.13 3.65 -1.02
C ILE A 87 -2.12 4.56 -0.28
N GLU A 88 -1.81 4.92 0.97
CA GLU A 88 -2.65 5.82 1.76
C GLU A 88 -2.69 7.23 1.20
N GLU A 89 -1.58 7.75 0.67
CA GLU A 89 -1.57 9.08 0.03
C GLU A 89 -2.52 9.14 -1.17
N ALA A 90 -2.51 8.10 -2.02
CA ALA A 90 -3.45 7.99 -3.14
C ALA A 90 -4.91 7.86 -2.65
N TYR A 91 -5.13 7.06 -1.60
CA TYR A 91 -6.44 6.92 -0.95
C TYR A 91 -6.95 8.26 -0.41
N TRP A 92 -6.15 8.98 0.38
CA TRP A 92 -6.55 10.24 1.00
C TRP A 92 -6.83 11.32 -0.04
N ALA A 93 -6.05 11.39 -1.12
CA ALA A 93 -6.34 12.28 -2.23
C ALA A 93 -7.70 12.01 -2.89
N ALA A 94 -8.17 10.76 -2.93
CA ALA A 94 -9.52 10.45 -3.39
C ALA A 94 -10.61 10.87 -2.38
N VAL A 95 -10.36 10.66 -1.09
CA VAL A 95 -11.29 11.04 -0.01
C VAL A 95 -11.46 12.55 0.08
N SER A 96 -10.35 13.30 0.05
CA SER A 96 -10.34 14.76 0.23
C SER A 96 -10.65 15.53 -1.05
N GLY A 97 -10.74 14.84 -2.20
CA GLY A 97 -10.82 15.48 -3.51
C GLY A 97 -9.56 16.26 -3.89
N THR A 98 -8.46 16.12 -3.14
CA THR A 98 -7.23 16.87 -3.41
C THR A 98 -6.56 16.36 -4.69
N PRO A 99 -6.35 17.22 -5.71
CA PRO A 99 -5.63 16.82 -6.90
C PRO A 99 -4.14 16.62 -6.57
N GLY A 100 -3.55 15.49 -6.96
CA GLY A 100 -2.10 15.32 -6.88
C GLY A 100 -1.59 13.89 -6.67
N ALA A 101 -2.36 13.01 -6.05
CA ALA A 101 -2.04 11.58 -5.92
C ALA A 101 -3.16 10.70 -6.50
N ALA A 102 -2.77 9.66 -7.22
CA ALA A 102 -3.67 8.66 -7.78
C ALA A 102 -2.93 7.35 -7.96
N PHE A 103 -3.66 6.24 -7.93
CA PHE A 103 -3.10 4.97 -8.35
C PHE A 103 -2.79 4.99 -9.86
N PRO A 104 -1.75 4.26 -10.30
CA PRO A 104 -1.57 3.93 -11.72
C PRO A 104 -2.70 3.02 -12.21
N ASN A 105 -2.74 2.74 -13.50
CA ASN A 105 -3.72 1.79 -14.04
C ASN A 105 -3.50 0.36 -13.50
N ALA A 106 -2.26 -0.03 -13.27
CA ALA A 106 -1.90 -1.24 -12.55
C ALA A 106 -0.66 -1.03 -11.68
N PHE A 107 -0.60 -1.73 -10.56
CA PHE A 107 0.62 -1.85 -9.80
C PHE A 107 0.78 -3.24 -9.18
N TYR A 108 2.03 -3.64 -9.02
CA TYR A 108 2.41 -4.96 -8.52
C TYR A 108 3.04 -4.84 -7.15
N LEU A 109 2.70 -5.75 -6.25
CA LEU A 109 3.22 -5.81 -4.89
C LEU A 109 3.52 -7.27 -4.52
N ASP A 110 4.45 -7.44 -3.59
CA ASP A 110 4.77 -8.73 -3.02
C ASP A 110 3.97 -8.98 -1.74
N ALA A 111 3.95 -10.24 -1.27
CA ALA A 111 3.41 -10.62 0.04
C ALA A 111 1.92 -10.23 0.28
N LEU A 112 1.09 -10.34 -0.76
CA LEU A 112 -0.37 -10.36 -0.58
C LEU A 112 -0.77 -11.57 0.25
N ASP A 113 -1.49 -11.32 1.35
CA ASP A 113 -1.93 -12.31 2.31
C ASP A 113 -3.46 -12.50 2.24
N TYR A 114 -3.97 -13.41 3.07
CA TYR A 114 -5.39 -13.71 3.15
C TYR A 114 -6.25 -12.45 3.37
N GLY A 115 -7.47 -12.49 2.85
CA GLY A 115 -8.42 -11.38 2.96
C GLY A 115 -8.04 -10.13 2.15
N GLY A 116 -6.98 -10.18 1.33
CA GLY A 116 -6.51 -9.04 0.55
C GLY A 116 -5.69 -8.05 1.39
N THR A 117 -5.03 -8.53 2.43
CA THR A 117 -4.10 -7.75 3.24
C THR A 117 -2.67 -7.89 2.73
N ILE A 118 -1.77 -7.02 3.18
CA ILE A 118 -0.32 -7.20 3.00
C ILE A 118 0.34 -7.22 4.37
N ARG A 119 1.34 -8.09 4.55
CA ARG A 119 2.07 -8.19 5.82
C ARG A 119 3.04 -7.03 5.98
N THR A 120 2.99 -6.38 7.12
CA THR A 120 3.85 -5.22 7.44
C THR A 120 4.69 -5.44 8.70
N GLY A 121 4.49 -6.59 9.36
CA GLY A 121 5.29 -7.06 10.49
C GLY A 121 6.56 -7.78 10.06
N THR A 122 7.33 -8.21 11.06
CA THR A 122 8.63 -8.89 10.88
C THR A 122 8.54 -10.42 10.96
N GLN A 123 7.34 -10.98 11.12
CA GLN A 123 7.17 -12.42 11.29
C GLN A 123 7.12 -13.14 9.94
N THR A 124 7.96 -14.18 9.82
CA THR A 124 7.97 -15.05 8.65
C THR A 124 6.75 -15.99 8.59
N LEU A 125 6.31 -16.37 7.39
CA LEU A 125 5.11 -17.19 7.12
C LEU A 125 5.12 -18.58 7.77
N PHE A 126 6.29 -19.10 8.15
CA PHE A 126 6.44 -20.48 8.64
C PHE A 126 6.70 -20.58 10.15
N GLY A 127 6.35 -19.53 10.92
CA GLY A 127 6.27 -19.63 12.38
C GLY A 127 7.60 -19.86 13.10
N SER A 128 8.75 -19.89 12.41
CA SER A 128 10.03 -19.66 13.06
C SER A 128 10.08 -18.19 13.44
N VAL A 129 9.52 -17.90 14.61
CA VAL A 129 9.77 -16.67 15.34
C VAL A 129 11.29 -16.54 15.44
N ARG A 130 11.85 -15.43 14.94
CA ARG A 130 13.18 -15.02 15.41
C ARG A 130 12.97 -14.67 16.88
N GLY A 131 13.11 -15.65 17.77
CA GLY A 131 12.68 -15.56 19.18
C GLY A 131 13.11 -14.25 19.86
N GLY A 132 12.31 -13.75 20.81
CA GLY A 132 12.62 -12.54 21.56
C GLY A 132 11.36 -11.78 22.02
N LYS A 133 11.54 -10.54 22.50
CA LYS A 133 10.42 -9.63 22.86
C LYS A 133 9.57 -9.17 21.66
N GLU A 134 9.91 -9.65 20.46
CA GLU A 134 9.35 -9.32 19.14
C GLU A 134 7.98 -9.97 18.85
N ASP A 135 7.49 -10.86 19.72
CA ASP A 135 6.26 -11.63 19.52
C ASP A 135 4.96 -10.82 19.49
N LEU A 136 5.01 -9.54 19.87
CA LEU A 136 3.81 -8.72 20.02
C LEU A 136 3.22 -8.23 18.69
N LYS A 137 3.86 -8.47 17.54
CA LYS A 137 3.44 -7.94 16.22
C LYS A 137 3.47 -8.94 15.08
N GLN A 138 3.39 -10.22 15.44
CA GLN A 138 3.35 -11.36 14.52
C GLN A 138 2.34 -11.18 13.38
N ASP A 139 1.17 -10.59 13.69
CA ASP A 139 0.06 -10.48 12.74
C ASP A 139 -0.21 -9.05 12.23
N THR A 140 0.76 -8.13 12.29
CA THR A 140 0.50 -6.79 11.73
C THR A 140 0.38 -6.86 10.21
N ALA A 141 -0.79 -6.46 9.74
CA ALA A 141 -1.15 -6.43 8.34
C ALA A 141 -1.81 -5.08 8.01
N TYR A 142 -1.84 -4.78 6.72
CA TYR A 142 -2.49 -3.60 6.17
C TYR A 142 -3.59 -4.01 5.20
N ALA A 143 -4.76 -3.36 5.29
CA ALA A 143 -5.95 -3.65 4.48
C ALA A 143 -5.81 -3.16 3.02
N TYR A 144 -4.85 -3.71 2.28
CA TYR A 144 -4.49 -3.30 0.93
C TYR A 144 -5.67 -3.28 -0.04
N VAL A 145 -6.32 -4.43 -0.27
CA VAL A 145 -7.42 -4.54 -1.24
C VAL A 145 -8.58 -3.64 -0.84
N ASP A 146 -8.93 -3.60 0.45
CA ASP A 146 -10.01 -2.74 0.93
C ASP A 146 -9.68 -1.25 0.76
N THR A 147 -8.41 -0.83 0.87
CA THR A 147 -7.99 0.55 0.58
C THR A 147 -8.12 0.87 -0.91
N VAL A 148 -7.69 -0.02 -1.81
CA VAL A 148 -7.82 0.18 -3.26
C VAL A 148 -9.29 0.19 -3.69
N LEU A 149 -10.09 -0.72 -3.16
CA LEU A 149 -11.54 -0.73 -3.38
C LEU A 149 -12.16 0.56 -2.87
N ALA A 150 -11.80 1.01 -1.66
CA ALA A 150 -12.33 2.26 -1.11
C ALA A 150 -11.94 3.44 -1.98
N TYR A 151 -10.70 3.51 -2.47
CA TYR A 151 -10.27 4.53 -3.43
C TYR A 151 -11.15 4.53 -4.69
N ASN A 152 -11.39 3.36 -5.29
CA ASN A 152 -12.20 3.25 -6.50
C ASN A 152 -13.66 3.65 -6.25
N VAL A 153 -14.21 3.26 -5.10
CA VAL A 153 -15.56 3.68 -4.69
C VAL A 153 -15.60 5.17 -4.48
N TYR A 154 -14.62 5.77 -3.80
CA TYR A 154 -14.52 7.23 -3.70
C TYR A 154 -14.44 7.86 -5.08
N LYS A 155 -13.60 7.38 -6.00
CA LYS A 155 -13.52 7.94 -7.35
C LYS A 155 -14.81 7.78 -8.15
N ALA A 156 -15.53 6.68 -8.00
CA ALA A 156 -16.79 6.44 -8.70
C ALA A 156 -17.97 7.22 -8.09
N CYS A 157 -17.93 7.47 -6.78
CA CYS A 157 -19.00 8.13 -6.02
C CYS A 157 -18.79 9.64 -5.82
N ASN A 158 -17.54 10.13 -5.85
CA ASN A 158 -17.19 11.57 -5.96
C ASN A 158 -17.21 12.04 -7.42
N VAL A 159 -17.78 11.27 -8.35
CA VAL A 159 -18.20 11.85 -9.63
C VAL A 159 -19.46 12.65 -9.37
N ASP A 160 -19.30 13.81 -8.73
CA ASP A 160 -20.20 14.92 -9.00
C ASP A 160 -20.13 15.14 -10.51
N ILE A 161 -21.14 14.63 -11.21
CA ILE A 161 -22.11 15.48 -11.90
C ILE A 161 -21.52 16.87 -12.17
N ILE A 162 -20.58 16.96 -13.10
CA ILE A 162 -20.52 18.15 -13.95
C ILE A 162 -21.70 17.97 -14.91
N VAL A 163 -22.91 18.34 -14.47
CA VAL A 163 -23.75 19.07 -15.43
C VAL A 163 -23.16 20.46 -15.37
N ASP A 164 -22.63 20.95 -16.48
CA ASP A 164 -22.26 22.36 -16.59
C ASP A 164 -23.52 23.19 -16.26
N ASP A 165 -23.57 23.75 -15.07
CA ASP A 165 -24.73 24.46 -14.49
C ASP A 165 -24.85 25.90 -15.03
N HIS A 166 -24.32 26.16 -16.23
CA HIS A 166 -24.32 27.48 -16.84
C HIS A 166 -25.06 27.55 -18.19
N LEU A 167 -25.83 26.53 -18.56
CA LEU A 167 -26.58 26.57 -19.82
C LEU A 167 -28.08 26.24 -19.75
N PHE A 168 -28.67 25.92 -18.60
CA PHE A 168 -30.14 25.76 -18.54
C PHE A 168 -30.78 26.28 -17.25
N ASP A 169 -31.27 27.52 -17.32
CA ASP A 169 -32.46 27.93 -16.56
C ASP A 169 -33.66 27.13 -17.06
N ALA A 170 -33.96 26.01 -16.39
CA ALA A 170 -35.31 25.45 -16.40
C ALA A 170 -35.48 24.55 -15.17
N GLY A 171 -36.35 24.96 -14.26
CA GLY A 171 -36.70 24.19 -13.07
C GLY A 171 -37.07 22.74 -13.41
N ALA A 172 -36.31 21.80 -12.86
CA ALA A 172 -36.64 20.39 -12.88
C ALA A 172 -36.49 19.82 -11.47
N GLN A 173 -37.62 19.39 -10.93
CA GLN A 173 -37.75 18.64 -9.69
C GLN A 173 -36.87 17.39 -9.72
N ALA A 174 -36.40 16.98 -8.54
CA ALA A 174 -35.79 15.67 -8.29
C ALA A 174 -36.70 14.55 -8.82
N GLY A 175 -36.40 14.09 -10.04
CA GLY A 175 -37.13 13.07 -10.77
C GLY A 175 -36.30 11.80 -10.89
N ASN A 176 -36.92 10.70 -10.48
CA ASN A 176 -36.61 9.30 -10.75
C ASN A 176 -35.49 9.00 -11.75
N ASN A 177 -34.57 8.14 -11.30
CA ASN A 177 -33.77 7.19 -12.08
C ASN A 177 -34.29 6.95 -13.52
N THR A 178 -33.90 7.78 -14.47
CA THR A 178 -34.05 7.49 -15.90
C THR A 178 -32.75 6.93 -16.43
N GLU A 179 -32.79 5.64 -16.74
CA GLU A 179 -31.82 4.93 -17.56
C GLU A 179 -31.70 5.59 -18.95
N ASN A 180 -30.75 6.52 -19.09
CA ASN A 180 -30.39 7.02 -20.42
C ASN A 180 -29.39 6.07 -21.07
N ARG A 181 -29.93 5.29 -22.01
CA ARG A 181 -29.27 4.32 -22.85
C ARG A 181 -28.75 5.02 -24.11
N GLU A 182 -27.59 5.65 -24.03
CA GLU A 182 -26.86 6.11 -25.22
C GLU A 182 -25.56 5.29 -25.32
N ASN A 183 -25.45 4.48 -26.39
CA ASN A 183 -24.32 3.61 -26.76
C ASN A 183 -24.25 2.18 -26.18
N GLY A 184 -25.37 1.59 -25.76
CA GLY A 184 -25.45 0.14 -25.56
C GLY A 184 -24.58 -0.44 -24.43
N SER A 185 -24.02 0.41 -23.57
CA SER A 185 -23.25 0.01 -22.40
C SER A 185 -24.00 0.41 -21.13
N TRP A 186 -24.42 -0.60 -20.35
CA TRP A 186 -25.07 -0.41 -19.06
C TRP A 186 -24.03 -0.03 -18.00
N ILE A 187 -23.64 1.24 -17.93
CA ILE A 187 -22.89 1.73 -16.77
C ILE A 187 -23.92 2.11 -15.71
N GLN A 188 -24.31 1.13 -14.90
CA GLN A 188 -25.11 1.39 -13.70
C GLN A 188 -24.24 2.21 -12.73
N LYS A 189 -24.49 3.52 -12.68
CA LYS A 189 -23.87 4.38 -11.65
C LYS A 189 -24.35 3.90 -10.29
N LEU A 190 -23.42 3.69 -9.37
CA LEU A 190 -23.75 3.35 -7.98
C LEU A 190 -24.61 4.47 -7.40
N GLY A 191 -25.77 4.12 -6.83
CA GLY A 191 -26.62 5.10 -6.16
C GLY A 191 -25.91 5.68 -4.93
N PRO A 192 -26.26 6.90 -4.47
CA PRO A 192 -25.67 7.50 -3.27
C PRO A 192 -25.78 6.59 -2.02
N SER A 193 -26.87 5.82 -1.91
CA SER A 193 -27.10 4.83 -0.85
C SER A 193 -26.11 3.65 -0.91
N ASP A 194 -25.80 3.18 -2.11
CA ASP A 194 -24.92 2.02 -2.35
C ASP A 194 -23.48 2.42 -2.06
N CYS A 195 -23.08 3.60 -2.54
CA CYS A 195 -21.82 4.24 -2.22
C CYS A 195 -21.59 4.37 -0.71
N SER A 196 -22.58 4.91 0.02
CA SER A 196 -22.48 5.09 1.48
C SER A 196 -22.32 3.75 2.22
N SER A 197 -23.12 2.75 1.85
CA SER A 197 -23.09 1.41 2.45
C SER A 197 -21.75 0.70 2.21
N LEU A 198 -21.25 0.75 0.98
CA LEU A 198 -19.98 0.13 0.61
C LEU A 198 -18.79 0.84 1.25
N ILE A 199 -18.76 2.18 1.27
CA ILE A 199 -17.74 2.96 1.98
C ILE A 199 -17.74 2.62 3.47
N LYS A 200 -18.92 2.50 4.10
CA LYS A 200 -19.04 2.13 5.51
C LYS A 200 -18.46 0.74 5.78
N LEU A 201 -18.77 -0.25 4.93
CA LEU A 201 -18.22 -1.59 5.01
C LEU A 201 -16.69 -1.59 4.88
N LEU A 202 -16.15 -0.96 3.83
CA LEU A 202 -14.71 -0.91 3.57
C LEU A 202 -13.96 -0.17 4.68
N LYS A 203 -14.50 0.94 5.21
CA LYS A 203 -13.95 1.61 6.38
C LYS A 203 -13.92 0.69 7.61
N SER A 204 -14.97 -0.09 7.83
CA SER A 204 -15.00 -1.05 8.94
C SER A 204 -13.92 -2.12 8.78
N ARG A 205 -13.71 -2.65 7.58
CA ARG A 205 -12.68 -3.66 7.32
C ARG A 205 -11.27 -3.08 7.48
N ARG A 206 -11.03 -1.87 6.96
CA ARG A 206 -9.74 -1.17 7.11
C ARG A 206 -9.36 -0.89 8.56
N LYS A 207 -10.34 -0.70 9.46
CA LYS A 207 -10.07 -0.53 10.90
C LYS A 207 -9.41 -1.77 11.54
N ASN A 208 -9.62 -2.97 10.98
CA ASN A 208 -9.01 -4.19 11.50
C ASN A 208 -7.51 -4.29 11.13
N HIS A 209 -7.10 -3.64 10.05
CA HIS A 209 -5.71 -3.64 9.55
C HIS A 209 -5.30 -2.22 9.12
N PRO A 210 -5.22 -1.29 10.10
CA PRO A 210 -5.00 0.12 9.81
C PRO A 210 -3.58 0.38 9.32
N LEU A 211 -3.40 1.54 8.67
CA LEU A 211 -2.08 2.10 8.42
C LEU A 211 -1.27 2.12 9.72
N SER A 212 -0.13 1.46 9.70
CA SER A 212 0.82 1.46 10.81
C SER A 212 2.02 2.33 10.46
N LEU A 213 1.99 3.59 10.90
CA LEU A 213 3.08 4.55 10.70
C LEU A 213 4.13 4.47 11.82
N TRP A 214 5.22 5.19 11.56
CA TRP A 214 6.39 5.34 12.39
C TRP A 214 6.02 6.01 13.72
N SER A 215 6.45 5.42 14.82
CA SER A 215 6.51 6.13 16.10
C SER A 215 7.81 6.94 16.24
N ASP A 216 8.85 6.67 15.43
CA ASP A 216 10.09 7.46 15.36
C ASP A 216 10.24 8.12 13.98
N PRO A 217 9.66 9.33 13.81
CA PRO A 217 9.77 10.08 12.56
C PRO A 217 11.21 10.47 12.19
N LYS A 218 12.15 10.52 13.14
CA LYS A 218 13.56 10.85 12.84
C LYS A 218 14.26 9.69 12.16
N LEU A 219 13.86 8.46 12.45
CA LEU A 219 14.60 7.26 12.07
C LEU A 219 13.97 6.42 10.97
N GLY A 220 12.93 6.87 10.28
CA GLY A 220 12.46 6.04 9.17
C GLY A 220 11.53 4.91 9.57
N ARG A 221 11.14 4.78 10.85
CA ARG A 221 10.68 3.51 11.43
C ARG A 221 9.74 3.67 12.62
N ARG A 222 9.08 2.58 13.02
CA ARG A 222 8.55 2.47 14.38
C ARG A 222 9.68 2.19 15.36
N ASP A 223 9.55 2.70 16.58
CA ASP A 223 10.45 2.49 17.71
C ASP A 223 10.62 0.99 18.00
N ASP A 224 9.60 0.22 17.64
CA ASP A 224 9.49 -1.22 17.80
C ASP A 224 9.62 -2.00 16.48
N TRP A 225 10.12 -1.38 15.41
CA TRP A 225 10.28 -2.04 14.12
C TRP A 225 11.66 -1.85 13.48
N PRO A 226 12.26 -2.93 12.94
CA PRO A 226 12.13 -4.29 13.45
C PRO A 226 12.71 -4.25 14.87
N GLY A 227 12.07 -4.91 15.81
CA GLY A 227 12.43 -4.64 17.19
C GLY A 227 13.80 -5.22 17.54
N ALA A 228 14.26 -4.80 18.71
CA ALA A 228 15.65 -4.95 19.10
C ALA A 228 16.02 -6.43 19.23
N LEU A 229 16.86 -6.91 18.30
CA LEU A 229 17.69 -8.09 18.52
C LEU A 229 18.70 -7.73 19.62
N HIS A 230 18.39 -8.09 20.86
CA HIS A 230 19.34 -8.09 21.97
C HIS A 230 20.14 -9.39 21.99
#